data_AF-A0A3P1YCD6-F1
#
_entry.id   AF-A0A3P1YCD6-F1
#
_cell.length_a   1.000
_cell.length_b   1.000
_cell.length_c   1.000
_cell.angle_alpha   90.00
_cell.angle_beta   90.00
_cell.angle_gamma   90.00
#
_symmetry.space_group_name_H-M   'P 1'
#
loop_
_entity.id
_entity.type
_entity.pdbx_description
1 polymer ?
#
loop_
_entity_poly.entity_id
_entity_poly.type
_entity_poly.pdbx_seq_one_letter_code
_entity_poly.pdbx_strand_id
1 'polypeptide(L)'
;MRNSIQGPLLRTGNNSSFKALGETGYPVFKMAFQLREAIYRLDAGRDLARHLAIPQNDQGGDRTDWYSSFPGDVIPWSGASEAERESARQQFNAFQMAVQSLSEQLLNAEQSGTGGDRRVFAQLLKSVTHFPDYEFVYLVNGTLVITFWGFVHPEGEQRHPMHWLSSSSVPAAALAAVPPQASATEKTVEPAPAPFVDIRTRRWRWRWLLWLLLALLLLALLLG
;
A
#
# COMPACT_ATOMS: atom_id res chain seq x y z
N MET A 1 6.01 -12.79 -10.62
CA MET A 1 5.14 -11.68 -11.04
C MET A 1 4.93 -10.78 -9.84
N ARG A 2 5.42 -9.53 -9.80
CA ARG A 2 5.42 -8.65 -8.60
C ARG A 2 4.29 -7.61 -8.57
N ASN A 3 3.42 -7.62 -9.58
CA ASN A 3 2.09 -7.00 -9.55
C ASN A 3 1.03 -7.92 -8.92
N SER A 4 1.42 -9.08 -8.38
CA SER A 4 0.53 -9.94 -7.61
C SER A 4 0.24 -9.31 -6.26
N ILE A 5 -1.01 -9.34 -5.83
CA ILE A 5 -1.39 -9.04 -4.46
C ILE A 5 -0.75 -10.07 -3.54
N GLN A 6 0.13 -9.62 -2.65
CA GLN A 6 0.79 -10.47 -1.65
C GLN A 6 0.55 -9.96 -0.22
N GLY A 7 0.00 -8.75 -0.11
CA GLY A 7 -0.24 -8.08 1.16
C GLY A 7 -1.72 -7.90 1.49
N PRO A 8 -1.99 -7.32 2.67
CA PRO A 8 -3.35 -7.04 3.13
C PRO A 8 -4.06 -5.99 2.27
N LEU A 9 -5.40 -6.02 2.33
CA LEU A 9 -6.24 -4.93 1.86
C LEU A 9 -6.00 -3.70 2.74
N LEU A 10 -5.69 -2.56 2.12
CA LEU A 10 -5.45 -1.31 2.82
C LEU A 10 -6.70 -0.43 2.83
N ARG A 11 -7.39 -0.33 1.68
CA ARG A 11 -8.60 0.50 1.54
C ARG A 11 -9.48 0.03 0.39
N THR A 12 -10.79 0.17 0.56
CA THR A 12 -11.79 0.09 -0.51
C THR A 12 -12.49 1.44 -0.63
N GLY A 13 -12.78 1.89 -1.85
CA GLY A 13 -13.58 3.09 -2.06
C GLY A 13 -14.02 3.28 -3.51
N ASN A 14 -14.82 4.32 -3.74
CA ASN A 14 -15.34 4.64 -5.07
C ASN A 14 -14.43 5.66 -5.77
N ASN A 15 -14.11 5.40 -7.03
CA ASN A 15 -13.31 6.27 -7.89
C ASN A 15 -14.05 7.58 -8.17
N SER A 16 -15.39 7.53 -8.29
CA SER A 16 -16.27 8.69 -8.48
C SER A 16 -16.25 9.70 -7.33
N SER A 17 -15.79 9.30 -6.13
CA SER A 17 -15.64 10.21 -4.99
C SER A 17 -14.45 11.17 -5.11
N PHE A 18 -13.53 10.91 -6.04
CA PHE A 18 -12.31 11.70 -6.21
C PHE A 18 -12.11 12.11 -7.66
N LYS A 19 -11.34 13.18 -7.87
CA LYS A 19 -10.91 13.58 -9.21
C LYS A 19 -9.68 12.77 -9.59
N ALA A 20 -9.83 11.91 -10.60
CA ALA A 20 -8.70 11.19 -11.19
C ALA A 20 -7.78 12.17 -11.94
N LEU A 21 -6.49 12.13 -11.62
CA LEU A 21 -5.45 12.74 -12.43
C LEU A 21 -5.17 11.87 -13.64
N GLY A 22 -4.72 12.49 -14.72
CA GLY A 22 -4.46 11.83 -15.99
C GLY A 22 -3.95 12.80 -17.02
N GLU A 23 -3.57 12.24 -18.17
CA GLU A 23 -3.04 12.99 -19.30
C GLU A 23 -3.77 12.54 -20.57
N THR A 24 -4.16 13.48 -21.43
CA THR A 24 -4.86 13.17 -22.71
C THR A 24 -6.09 12.25 -22.60
N GLY A 25 -6.82 12.29 -21.48
CA GLY A 25 -8.01 11.46 -21.24
C GLY A 25 -7.74 10.06 -20.67
N TYR A 26 -6.47 9.73 -20.37
CA TYR A 26 -6.11 8.49 -19.68
C TYR A 26 -5.92 8.75 -18.18
N PRO A 27 -6.85 8.32 -17.31
CA PRO A 27 -6.68 8.48 -15.88
C PRO A 27 -5.62 7.51 -15.35
N VAL A 28 -4.80 7.98 -14.41
CA VAL A 28 -3.65 7.27 -13.82
C VAL A 28 -4.04 5.88 -13.31
N PHE A 29 -5.19 5.75 -12.64
CA PHE A 29 -5.62 4.48 -12.05
C PHE A 29 -5.89 3.39 -13.10
N LYS A 30 -6.32 3.74 -14.32
CA LYS A 30 -6.51 2.76 -15.40
C LYS A 30 -5.19 2.22 -15.93
N MET A 31 -4.13 3.03 -15.87
CA MET A 31 -2.77 2.64 -16.27
C MET A 31 -1.94 2.15 -15.08
N ALA A 32 -2.57 1.88 -13.94
CA ALA A 32 -1.85 1.71 -12.69
C ALA A 32 -0.82 0.56 -12.73
N PHE A 33 -1.19 -0.59 -13.29
CA PHE A 33 -0.27 -1.73 -13.43
C PHE A 33 0.91 -1.40 -14.34
N GLN A 34 0.68 -0.66 -15.42
CA GLN A 34 1.71 -0.27 -16.38
C GLN A 34 2.68 0.74 -15.76
N LEU A 35 2.15 1.72 -15.03
CA LEU A 35 2.94 2.71 -14.30
C LEU A 35 3.80 2.05 -13.21
N ARG A 36 3.22 1.16 -12.40
CA ARG A 36 3.95 0.39 -11.39
C ARG A 36 5.05 -0.47 -11.99
N GLU A 37 4.76 -1.18 -13.08
CA GLU A 37 5.73 -2.02 -13.77
C GLU A 37 6.87 -1.18 -14.38
N ALA A 38 6.56 -0.02 -14.97
CA ALA A 38 7.59 0.86 -15.50
C ALA A 38 8.49 1.43 -14.40
N ILE A 39 7.89 1.91 -13.28
CA ILE A 39 8.66 2.35 -12.11
C ILE A 39 9.57 1.21 -11.68
N TYR A 40 9.03 0.01 -11.47
CA TYR A 40 9.82 -1.16 -11.08
C TYR A 40 11.00 -1.45 -12.03
N ARG A 41 10.78 -1.40 -13.36
CA ARG A 41 11.82 -1.66 -14.36
C ARG A 41 12.91 -0.61 -14.37
N LEU A 42 12.56 0.64 -14.09
CA LEU A 42 13.45 1.78 -14.24
C LEU A 42 14.12 2.19 -12.92
N ASP A 43 13.75 1.53 -11.82
CA ASP A 43 14.13 1.90 -10.47
C ASP A 43 15.48 1.34 -9.97
N ALA A 44 16.27 0.68 -10.84
CA ALA A 44 17.64 0.25 -10.51
C ALA A 44 17.79 -0.49 -9.16
N GLY A 45 16.74 -1.17 -8.69
CA GLY A 45 16.74 -1.95 -7.45
C GLY A 45 16.30 -1.24 -6.16
N ARG A 46 15.73 -0.02 -6.19
CA ARG A 46 15.28 0.67 -4.96
C ARG A 46 13.88 0.25 -4.46
N ASP A 47 13.20 -0.60 -5.22
CA ASP A 47 11.86 -1.14 -5.00
C ASP A 47 10.76 -0.07 -4.79
N LEU A 48 10.82 1.05 -5.51
CA LEU A 48 9.89 2.20 -5.41
C LEU A 48 8.43 1.82 -5.62
N ALA A 49 8.15 0.81 -6.45
CA ALA A 49 6.80 0.36 -6.73
C ALA A 49 6.08 -0.17 -5.46
N ARG A 50 6.82 -0.52 -4.40
CA ARG A 50 6.25 -0.93 -3.11
C ARG A 50 5.55 0.20 -2.37
N HIS A 51 5.88 1.46 -2.66
CA HIS A 51 5.24 2.63 -2.05
C HIS A 51 3.87 2.93 -2.62
N LEU A 52 3.53 2.31 -3.75
CA LEU A 52 2.22 2.40 -4.35
C LEU A 52 1.44 1.15 -3.93
N ALA A 53 0.15 1.27 -3.63
CA ALA A 53 -0.74 0.13 -3.51
C ALA A 53 -1.11 -0.43 -4.90
N ILE A 54 -1.53 -1.69 -4.95
CA ILE A 54 -2.04 -2.35 -6.15
C ILE A 54 -3.57 -2.16 -6.21
N PRO A 55 -4.11 -1.40 -7.19
CA PRO A 55 -5.55 -1.28 -7.36
C PRO A 55 -6.16 -2.53 -8.00
N GLN A 56 -7.35 -2.91 -7.53
CA GLN A 56 -8.22 -3.93 -8.12
C GLN A 56 -9.60 -3.33 -8.28
N ASN A 57 -9.96 -2.98 -9.52
CA ASN A 57 -11.28 -2.45 -9.82
C ASN A 57 -12.30 -3.60 -9.86
N ASP A 58 -13.53 -3.32 -9.41
CA ASP A 58 -14.66 -4.20 -9.64
C ASP A 58 -15.07 -4.23 -11.12
N GLN A 59 -16.08 -5.05 -11.44
CA GLN A 59 -16.59 -5.17 -12.81
C GLN A 59 -17.21 -3.85 -13.33
N GLY A 60 -17.71 -3.00 -12.43
CA GLY A 60 -18.28 -1.70 -12.77
C GLY A 60 -17.24 -0.60 -12.98
N GLY A 61 -16.01 -0.78 -12.49
CA GLY A 61 -14.91 0.16 -12.60
C GLY A 61 -14.99 1.37 -11.66
N ASP A 62 -16.05 1.47 -10.85
CA ASP A 62 -16.19 2.55 -9.85
C ASP A 62 -15.59 2.15 -8.52
N ARG A 63 -15.77 0.90 -8.06
CA ARG A 63 -15.21 0.47 -6.77
C ARG A 63 -13.81 -0.09 -6.97
N THR A 64 -12.86 0.37 -6.15
CA THR A 64 -11.47 -0.09 -6.18
C THR A 64 -11.02 -0.58 -4.81
N ASP A 65 -10.49 -1.79 -4.77
CA ASP A 65 -9.79 -2.36 -3.62
C ASP A 65 -8.28 -2.15 -3.79
N TRP A 66 -7.63 -1.57 -2.79
CA TRP A 66 -6.20 -1.24 -2.81
C TRP A 66 -5.43 -2.14 -1.86
N TYR A 67 -4.49 -2.90 -2.40
CA TYR A 67 -3.71 -3.87 -1.63
C TYR A 67 -2.24 -3.47 -1.53
N SER A 68 -1.59 -3.87 -0.44
CA SER A 68 -0.12 -3.85 -0.39
C SER A 68 0.47 -4.88 -1.36
N SER A 69 1.62 -4.56 -1.96
CA SER A 69 2.37 -5.50 -2.80
C SER A 69 3.20 -6.51 -2.00
N PHE A 70 3.22 -6.39 -0.66
CA PHE A 70 3.98 -7.25 0.25
C PHE A 70 3.23 -7.44 1.59
N PRO A 71 3.45 -8.57 2.29
CA PRO A 71 2.80 -8.83 3.57
C PRO A 71 3.38 -7.98 4.71
N GLY A 72 2.57 -7.74 5.75
CA GLY A 72 2.99 -7.04 6.95
C GLY A 72 1.81 -6.47 7.75
N ASP A 73 2.09 -6.01 8.96
CA ASP A 73 1.10 -5.30 9.78
C ASP A 73 0.83 -3.91 9.20
N VAL A 74 -0.44 -3.50 9.24
CA VAL A 74 -0.93 -2.25 8.65
C VAL A 74 -1.23 -1.24 9.76
N ILE A 75 -0.61 -0.07 9.67
CA ILE A 75 -0.87 1.06 10.55
C ILE A 75 -1.36 2.23 9.69
N PRO A 76 -2.58 2.77 9.91
CA PRO A 76 -3.01 3.98 9.22
C PRO A 76 -2.14 5.17 9.65
N TRP A 77 -1.97 6.17 8.77
CA TRP A 77 -1.12 7.34 9.06
C TRP A 77 -1.44 8.02 10.40
N SER A 78 -2.73 8.16 10.73
CA SER A 78 -3.22 8.73 11.99
C SER A 78 -2.82 7.91 13.23
N GLY A 79 -2.60 6.61 13.08
CA GLY A 79 -2.18 5.69 14.14
C GLY A 79 -0.66 5.50 14.28
N ALA A 80 0.13 6.00 13.33
CA ALA A 80 1.58 5.88 13.37
C ALA A 80 2.22 6.79 14.42
N SER A 81 3.29 6.31 15.05
CA SER A 81 4.14 7.12 15.95
C SER A 81 4.88 8.20 15.17
N GLU A 82 5.33 9.26 15.85
CA GLU A 82 6.05 10.35 15.17
C GLU A 82 7.37 9.88 14.54
N ALA A 83 8.07 8.91 15.16
CA ALA A 83 9.28 8.32 14.60
C ALA A 83 9.00 7.54 13.30
N GLU A 84 7.90 6.78 13.27
CA GLU A 84 7.45 6.09 12.06
C GLU A 84 7.02 7.07 10.97
N ARG A 85 6.31 8.14 11.33
CA ARG A 85 5.92 9.21 10.39
C ARG A 85 7.14 9.92 9.82
N GLU A 86 8.16 10.19 10.62
CA GLU A 86 9.39 10.82 10.15
C GLU A 86 10.14 9.93 9.16
N SER A 87 10.32 8.65 9.49
CA SER A 87 10.88 7.67 8.56
C SER A 87 10.08 7.61 7.26
N ALA A 88 8.75 7.58 7.35
CA ALA A 88 7.87 7.54 6.19
C ALA A 88 7.92 8.81 5.33
N ARG A 89 8.04 10.00 5.93
CA ARG A 89 8.27 11.26 5.19
C ARG A 89 9.57 11.22 4.40
N GLN A 90 10.63 10.67 4.97
CA GLN A 90 11.92 10.50 4.29
C GLN A 90 11.81 9.50 3.12
N GLN A 91 11.11 8.37 3.33
CA GLN A 91 10.81 7.40 2.27
C GLN A 91 10.02 8.05 1.13
N PHE A 92 8.98 8.84 1.46
CA PHE A 92 8.15 9.50 0.47
C PHE A 92 8.92 10.57 -0.32
N ASN A 93 9.75 11.38 0.35
CA ASN A 93 10.60 12.36 -0.34
C ASN A 93 11.58 11.66 -1.31
N ALA A 94 12.23 10.58 -0.85
CA ALA A 94 13.11 9.78 -1.71
C ALA A 94 12.37 9.16 -2.90
N PHE A 95 11.11 8.75 -2.71
CA PHE A 95 10.24 8.26 -3.75
C PHE A 95 9.85 9.34 -4.76
N GLN A 96 9.43 10.52 -4.29
CA GLN A 96 9.09 11.66 -5.15
C GLN A 96 10.26 12.08 -6.05
N MET A 97 11.46 12.25 -5.47
CA MET A 97 12.67 12.60 -6.22
C MET A 97 13.00 11.56 -7.29
N ALA A 98 12.82 10.27 -6.98
CA ALA A 98 13.11 9.19 -7.90
C ALA A 98 12.11 9.15 -9.08
N VAL A 99 10.82 9.29 -8.80
CA VAL A 99 9.77 9.36 -9.84
C VAL A 99 9.96 10.58 -10.73
N GLN A 100 10.34 11.72 -10.14
CA GLN A 100 10.64 12.94 -10.90
C GLN A 100 11.85 12.74 -11.84
N SER A 101 12.96 12.19 -11.32
CA SER A 101 14.13 11.87 -12.14
C SER A 101 13.79 10.90 -13.27
N LEU A 102 12.93 9.91 -12.99
CA LEU A 102 12.48 8.96 -13.98
C LEU A 102 11.66 9.63 -15.10
N SER A 103 10.74 10.51 -14.74
CA SER A 103 9.97 11.31 -15.71
C SER A 103 10.90 12.14 -16.60
N GLU A 104 11.89 12.81 -16.02
CA GLU A 104 12.87 13.62 -16.76
C GLU A 104 13.73 12.79 -17.72
N GLN A 105 14.19 11.61 -17.30
CA GLN A 105 14.93 10.68 -18.17
C GLN A 105 14.10 10.27 -19.39
N LEU A 106 12.81 10.02 -19.20
CA LEU A 106 11.90 9.68 -20.29
C LEU A 106 11.68 10.86 -21.24
N LEU A 107 11.52 12.08 -20.71
CA LEU A 107 11.36 13.28 -21.54
C LEU A 107 12.63 13.60 -22.35
N ASN A 108 13.81 13.43 -21.76
CA ASN A 108 15.09 13.80 -22.39
C ASN A 108 15.49 12.83 -23.52
N ALA A 109 15.16 11.55 -23.40
CA ALA A 109 15.52 10.54 -24.42
C ALA A 109 14.63 10.58 -25.69
N GLU A 110 13.72 11.54 -25.84
CA GLU A 110 12.78 11.65 -26.97
C GLU A 110 13.26 12.50 -28.15
N GLN A 111 14.52 12.92 -28.19
CA GLN A 111 15.06 13.69 -29.31
C GLN A 111 15.08 12.92 -30.65
N SER A 112 14.55 11.69 -30.71
CA SER A 112 14.63 10.75 -31.86
C SER A 112 13.32 10.50 -32.63
N GLY A 113 12.25 11.27 -32.43
CA GLY A 113 11.16 11.39 -33.43
C GLY A 113 9.92 10.48 -33.33
N THR A 114 9.77 9.66 -32.27
CA THR A 114 8.57 8.83 -32.00
C THR A 114 8.05 8.99 -30.56
N GLY A 115 8.02 10.24 -30.05
CA GLY A 115 7.92 10.54 -28.60
C GLY A 115 6.53 10.86 -28.02
N GLY A 116 5.44 10.81 -28.77
CA GLY A 116 4.12 11.23 -28.26
C GLY A 116 3.66 10.47 -27.01
N ASP A 117 3.59 9.14 -27.10
CA ASP A 117 3.11 8.27 -26.02
C ASP A 117 4.05 8.27 -24.82
N ARG A 118 5.36 8.42 -25.05
CA ARG A 118 6.36 8.44 -23.99
C ARG A 118 6.35 9.75 -23.21
N ARG A 119 5.98 10.88 -23.84
CA ARG A 119 5.72 12.17 -23.18
C ARG A 119 4.52 12.08 -22.26
N VAL A 120 3.42 11.53 -22.79
CA VAL A 120 2.19 11.28 -22.02
C VAL A 120 2.52 10.39 -20.82
N PHE A 121 3.27 9.32 -21.05
CA PHE A 121 3.70 8.43 -19.97
C PHE A 121 4.56 9.13 -18.91
N ALA A 122 5.53 9.95 -19.33
CA ALA A 122 6.37 10.72 -18.43
C ALA A 122 5.56 11.73 -17.60
N GLN A 123 4.53 12.35 -18.19
CA GLN A 123 3.59 13.22 -17.48
C GLN A 123 2.75 12.44 -16.47
N LEU A 124 2.23 11.28 -16.84
CA LEU A 124 1.47 10.39 -15.94
C LEU A 124 2.29 9.95 -14.72
N LEU A 125 3.60 9.71 -14.89
CA LEU A 125 4.48 9.39 -13.76
C LEU A 125 4.49 10.49 -12.69
N LYS A 126 4.45 11.77 -13.07
CA LYS A 126 4.40 12.86 -12.08
C LYS A 126 3.10 12.83 -11.26
N SER A 127 2.03 12.28 -11.82
CA SER A 127 0.74 12.18 -11.14
C SER A 127 0.68 11.05 -10.10
N VAL A 128 1.57 10.04 -10.15
CA VAL A 128 1.52 8.89 -9.21
C VAL A 128 1.89 9.24 -7.78
N THR A 129 2.54 10.40 -7.55
CA THR A 129 2.90 10.86 -6.20
C THR A 129 1.76 11.63 -5.53
N HIS A 130 0.66 11.89 -6.23
CA HIS A 130 -0.48 12.62 -5.70
C HIS A 130 -1.51 11.66 -5.11
N PHE A 131 -2.14 12.07 -4.02
CA PHE A 131 -3.20 11.35 -3.33
C PHE A 131 -4.10 12.38 -2.60
N PRO A 132 -5.35 12.03 -2.23
CA PRO A 132 -6.31 13.02 -1.75
C PRO A 132 -5.92 13.67 -0.42
N ASP A 133 -5.57 12.89 0.61
CA ASP A 133 -5.15 13.36 1.93
C ASP A 133 -4.42 12.27 2.74
N TYR A 134 -4.17 12.52 4.03
CA TYR A 134 -3.42 11.62 4.91
C TYR A 134 -4.12 10.28 5.20
N GLU A 135 -5.43 10.16 5.04
CA GLU A 135 -6.18 8.90 5.28
C GLU A 135 -5.89 7.83 4.23
N PHE A 136 -5.26 8.22 3.13
CA PHE A 136 -4.87 7.34 2.03
C PHE A 136 -3.46 6.79 2.16
N VAL A 137 -2.78 7.11 3.26
CA VAL A 137 -1.41 6.70 3.54
C VAL A 137 -1.38 5.70 4.70
N TYR A 138 -0.66 4.61 4.49
CA TYR A 138 -0.53 3.50 5.42
C TYR A 138 0.95 3.17 5.60
N LEU A 139 1.31 2.64 6.76
CA LEU A 139 2.58 2.00 6.99
C LEU A 139 2.36 0.49 7.02
N VAL A 140 3.02 -0.23 6.11
CA VAL A 140 3.02 -1.69 6.09
C VAL A 140 4.40 -2.16 6.50
N ASN A 141 4.52 -2.76 7.68
CA ASN A 141 5.82 -3.17 8.26
C ASN A 141 6.86 -2.02 8.21
N GLY A 142 6.46 -0.80 8.58
CA GLY A 142 7.31 0.40 8.58
C GLY A 142 7.59 1.04 7.20
N THR A 143 7.06 0.47 6.12
CA THR A 143 7.17 1.04 4.76
C THR A 143 5.93 1.85 4.41
N LEU A 144 6.10 3.08 3.94
CA LEU A 144 4.99 3.91 3.47
C LEU A 144 4.35 3.31 2.21
N VAL A 145 3.03 3.14 2.22
CA VAL A 145 2.23 2.66 1.09
C VAL A 145 1.03 3.59 0.87
N ILE A 146 0.87 4.08 -0.35
CA ILE A 146 -0.14 5.05 -0.75
C ILE A 146 -1.27 4.31 -1.47
N THR A 147 -2.51 4.57 -1.07
CA THR A 147 -3.74 4.17 -1.78
C THR A 147 -4.32 5.36 -2.53
N PHE A 148 -5.20 5.14 -3.52
CA PHE A 148 -5.77 6.23 -4.33
C PHE A 148 -4.71 7.18 -4.91
N TRP A 149 -3.53 6.65 -5.23
CA TRP A 149 -2.51 7.44 -5.91
C TRP A 149 -2.99 7.80 -7.32
N GLY A 150 -2.65 9.00 -7.77
CA GLY A 150 -3.21 9.58 -8.99
C GLY A 150 -4.62 10.13 -8.81
N PHE A 151 -5.11 10.33 -7.58
CA PHE A 151 -6.36 11.04 -7.30
C PHE A 151 -6.14 12.27 -6.42
N VAL A 152 -7.03 13.24 -6.53
CA VAL A 152 -7.12 14.41 -5.65
C VAL A 152 -8.58 14.66 -5.27
N HIS A 153 -8.80 15.44 -4.20
CA HIS A 153 -10.14 15.91 -3.87
C HIS A 153 -10.73 16.74 -5.02
N PRO A 154 -12.03 16.58 -5.35
CA PRO A 154 -12.66 17.32 -6.44
C PRO A 154 -12.79 18.80 -6.13
N GLU A 155 -13.00 19.13 -4.85
CA GLU A 155 -13.13 20.50 -4.33
C GLU A 155 -11.96 20.78 -3.38
N GLY A 156 -11.04 21.65 -3.82
CA GLY A 156 -9.87 22.03 -3.03
C GLY A 156 -8.72 22.53 -3.90
N GLU A 157 -7.85 23.35 -3.32
CA GLU A 157 -6.56 23.67 -3.94
C GLU A 157 -5.71 22.40 -4.04
N GLN A 158 -5.11 22.18 -5.22
CA GLN A 158 -4.14 21.10 -5.39
C GLN A 158 -2.90 21.42 -4.54
N ARG A 159 -2.81 20.80 -3.36
CA ARG A 159 -1.68 20.94 -2.46
C ARG A 159 -0.55 20.01 -2.85
N HIS A 160 0.67 20.41 -2.52
CA HIS A 160 1.83 19.55 -2.67
C HIS A 160 1.66 18.31 -1.78
N PRO A 161 1.89 17.07 -2.27
CA PRO A 161 1.59 15.84 -1.52
C PRO A 161 2.26 15.74 -0.14
N MET A 162 3.44 16.34 0.03
CA MET A 162 4.13 16.44 1.33
C MET A 162 3.31 17.14 2.41
N HIS A 163 2.40 18.04 2.04
CA HIS A 163 1.54 18.76 3.00
C HIS A 163 0.70 17.79 3.84
N TRP A 164 0.23 16.70 3.24
CA TRP A 164 -0.60 15.70 3.93
C TRP A 164 0.17 14.86 4.93
N LEU A 165 1.50 14.84 4.84
CA LEU A 165 2.36 14.09 5.77
C LEU A 165 2.90 14.97 6.92
N SER A 166 2.54 16.24 6.95
CA SER A 166 2.89 17.16 8.05
C SER A 166 2.04 16.86 9.28
N SER A 167 2.58 17.05 10.48
CA SER A 167 1.84 16.81 11.73
C SER A 167 0.55 17.63 11.85
N SER A 168 0.47 18.79 11.19
CA SER A 168 -0.73 19.65 11.15
C SER A 168 -1.87 19.13 10.27
N SER A 169 -1.64 18.12 9.43
CA SER A 169 -2.67 17.58 8.54
C SER A 169 -3.64 16.64 9.25
N VAL A 170 -3.22 16.04 10.37
CA VAL A 170 -4.01 15.07 11.14
C VAL A 170 -4.77 15.82 12.24
N PRO A 171 -6.11 15.78 12.28
CA PRO A 171 -6.90 16.38 13.34
C PRO A 171 -6.51 15.80 14.71
N ALA A 172 -6.42 16.64 15.74
CA ALA A 172 -6.06 16.22 17.10
C ALA A 172 -6.96 15.10 17.64
N ALA A 173 -8.24 15.08 17.26
CA ALA A 173 -9.18 14.02 17.63
C ALA A 173 -8.81 12.65 17.03
N ALA A 174 -8.26 12.61 15.81
CA ALA A 174 -7.80 11.37 15.17
C ALA A 174 -6.50 10.85 15.80
N LEU A 175 -5.66 11.75 16.34
CA LEU A 175 -4.44 11.39 17.08
C LEU A 175 -4.76 10.87 18.49
N ALA A 176 -5.79 11.43 19.14
CA ALA A 176 -6.21 11.05 20.49
C ALA A 176 -7.03 9.74 20.53
N ALA A 177 -7.62 9.34 19.40
CA ALA A 177 -8.34 8.08 19.26
C ALA A 177 -7.43 6.85 19.19
N VAL A 178 -6.11 7.03 19.11
CA VAL A 178 -5.14 5.96 19.33
C VAL A 178 -5.16 5.63 20.82
N PRO A 179 -5.73 4.48 21.25
CA PRO A 179 -5.69 4.14 22.66
C PRO A 179 -4.22 4.07 23.06
N PRO A 180 -3.80 4.71 24.16
CA PRO A 180 -2.51 4.39 24.72
C PRO A 180 -2.54 2.89 25.02
N GLN A 181 -1.70 2.10 24.35
CA GLN A 181 -1.23 0.88 24.96
C GLN A 181 -0.44 1.32 26.19
N ALA A 182 -1.18 1.52 27.27
CA ALA A 182 -0.66 1.83 28.58
C ALA A 182 0.35 0.74 28.91
N SER A 183 1.61 1.17 29.03
CA SER A 183 2.61 0.42 29.77
C SER A 183 2.00 -0.02 31.10
N ALA A 184 2.22 -1.30 31.38
CA ALA A 184 1.97 -1.98 32.64
C ALA A 184 1.83 -1.03 33.84
N THR A 185 0.59 -0.82 34.28
CA THR A 185 0.37 -0.48 35.69
C THR A 185 0.46 -1.79 36.44
N GLU A 186 1.54 -1.90 37.21
CA GLU A 186 1.76 -2.88 38.27
C GLU A 186 0.54 -2.90 39.20
N LYS A 187 -0.40 -3.79 38.94
CA LYS A 187 -1.35 -4.26 39.94
C LYS A 187 -0.76 -5.53 40.52
N THR A 188 -0.35 -5.46 41.78
CA THR A 188 -0.33 -6.60 42.70
C THR A 188 -1.63 -7.38 42.52
N VAL A 189 -1.53 -8.58 41.93
CA VAL A 189 -2.60 -9.57 41.84
C VAL A 189 -2.02 -10.88 42.34
N GLU A 190 -2.40 -11.22 43.56
CA GLU A 190 -2.37 -12.59 44.08
C GLU A 190 -3.41 -13.43 43.30
N PRO A 191 -3.14 -14.71 42.97
CA PRO A 191 -3.57 -15.29 41.70
C PRO A 191 -4.85 -16.15 41.81
N ALA A 192 -5.76 -16.02 40.84
CA ALA A 192 -6.72 -17.08 40.46
C ALA A 192 -7.30 -16.79 39.06
N PRO A 193 -7.66 -17.82 38.27
CA PRO A 193 -7.23 -17.93 36.88
C PRO A 193 -8.20 -17.37 35.83
N ALA A 194 -7.62 -16.95 34.71
CA ALA A 194 -8.27 -16.38 33.52
C ALA A 194 -9.02 -17.43 32.66
N PRO A 195 -10.10 -17.04 31.97
CA PRO A 195 -10.52 -17.72 30.75
C PRO A 195 -9.66 -17.23 29.57
N PHE A 196 -8.86 -18.15 29.02
CA PHE A 196 -8.09 -18.02 27.81
C PHE A 196 -9.02 -18.09 26.58
N VAL A 197 -8.91 -17.14 25.65
CA VAL A 197 -9.52 -17.26 24.32
C VAL A 197 -8.56 -18.03 23.40
N ASP A 198 -9.13 -19.03 22.74
CA ASP A 198 -8.49 -20.17 22.09
C ASP A 198 -7.61 -19.84 20.86
N ILE A 199 -6.32 -20.13 20.96
CA ILE A 199 -5.41 -20.33 19.80
C ILE A 199 -5.40 -21.83 19.38
N ARG A 200 -6.45 -22.59 19.73
CA ARG A 200 -6.45 -24.07 19.61
C ARG A 200 -6.91 -24.63 18.26
N THR A 201 -7.49 -23.86 17.35
CA THR A 201 -8.10 -24.46 16.15
C THR A 201 -7.13 -24.69 14.98
N ARG A 202 -5.95 -24.03 14.96
CA ARG A 202 -4.97 -24.20 13.86
C ARG A 202 -4.08 -25.44 13.99
N ARG A 203 -3.82 -25.93 15.21
CA ARG A 203 -2.96 -27.10 15.46
C ARG A 203 -3.66 -28.45 15.24
N TRP A 204 -4.99 -28.50 15.35
CA TRP A 204 -5.77 -29.74 15.15
C TRP A 204 -5.84 -30.16 13.67
N ARG A 205 -6.03 -29.19 12.76
CA ARG A 205 -6.11 -29.44 11.31
C ARG A 205 -4.82 -30.01 10.71
N TRP A 206 -3.68 -29.71 11.32
CA TRP A 206 -2.37 -30.19 10.86
C TRP A 206 -2.11 -31.66 11.22
N ARG A 207 -2.65 -32.13 12.36
CA ARG A 207 -2.56 -33.55 12.76
C ARG A 207 -3.40 -34.45 11.84
N TRP A 208 -4.58 -34.00 11.42
CA TRP A 208 -5.42 -34.72 10.47
C TRP A 208 -4.75 -34.87 9.09
N LEU A 209 -4.06 -33.83 8.61
CA LEU A 209 -3.31 -33.88 7.35
C LEU A 209 -2.16 -34.89 7.39
N LEU A 210 -1.47 -34.99 8.54
CA LEU A 210 -0.38 -35.96 8.76
C LEU A 210 -0.87 -37.42 8.72
N TRP A 211 -2.01 -37.71 9.34
CA TRP A 211 -2.62 -39.04 9.29
C TRP A 211 -3.08 -39.43 7.88
N LEU A 212 -3.65 -38.48 7.13
CA LEU A 212 -4.07 -38.71 5.74
C LEU A 212 -2.88 -39.03 4.83
N LEU A 213 -1.77 -38.32 4.99
CA LEU A 213 -0.55 -38.55 4.22
C LEU A 213 0.09 -39.91 4.55
N LEU A 214 0.11 -40.29 5.83
CA LEU A 214 0.61 -41.60 6.27
C LEU A 214 -0.24 -42.77 5.73
N ALA A 215 -1.57 -42.62 5.72
CA ALA A 215 -2.47 -43.63 5.16
C ALA A 215 -2.26 -43.81 3.64
N LEU A 216 -2.03 -42.72 2.92
CA LEU A 216 -1.78 -42.74 1.47
C LEU A 216 -0.44 -43.45 1.14
N LEU A 217 0.58 -43.25 1.98
CA LEU A 217 1.88 -43.90 1.83
C LEU A 217 1.79 -45.42 2.08
N LEU A 218 1.03 -45.85 3.09
CA LEU A 218 0.75 -47.27 3.34
C LEU A 218 -0.03 -47.93 2.19
N LEU A 219 -1.01 -47.22 1.62
CA LEU A 219 -1.76 -47.71 0.48
C LEU A 219 -0.87 -47.91 -0.76
N ALA A 220 0.03 -46.97 -1.02
CA ALA A 220 0.99 -47.08 -2.12
C ALA A 220 1.95 -48.27 -1.94
N LEU A 221 2.30 -48.62 -0.69
CA LEU A 221 3.17 -49.75 -0.36
C LEU A 221 2.45 -51.12 -0.42
N LEU A 222 1.12 -51.13 -0.41
CA LEU A 222 0.31 -52.33 -0.58
C LEU A 222 -0.10 -52.58 -2.04
N LEU A 223 -0.07 -51.54 -2.89
CA LEU A 223 -0.38 -51.64 -4.32
C LEU A 223 0.85 -51.61 -5.24
N GLY A 224 2.04 -51.44 -4.69
CA GLY A 224 3.33 -51.59 -5.38
C GLY A 224 4.08 -52.81 -4.87
#